data_AF-A0A1H3T9I7-F1
#
_entry.id   AF-A0A1H3T9I7-F1
#
_cell.length_a   1.000
_cell.length_b   1.000
_cell.length_c   1.000
_cell.angle_alpha   90.00
_cell.angle_beta   90.00
_cell.angle_gamma   90.00
#
_symmetry.space_group_name_H-M   'P 1'
#
loop_
_entity.id
_entity.type
_entity.pdbx_description
1 polymer ?
#
loop_
_entity_poly.entity_id
_entity_poly.type
_entity_poly.pdbx_seq_one_letter_code
_entity_poly.pdbx_strand_id
1 'polypeptide(L)'
;MTPADAMGHAVAAVAAGLRKDREGLGVLLNMTPDDAVDVAGGMVDLVGTLARIVGDREDRTPTEAITAAAAGRSDLVQKMASFAIGVINSDPTRSTTVDASDVIVGLGALAGRLAEQVAEYEGESPLELLGRIGTGVAELEAFEPPE
;
A
#
# COMPACT_ATOMS: atom_id res chain seq x y z
N MET A 1 -20.19 -25.35 7.23
CA MET A 1 -19.50 -24.54 6.22
C MET A 1 -18.41 -25.38 5.61
N THR A 2 -18.53 -25.73 4.34
CA THR A 2 -17.57 -26.59 3.65
C THR A 2 -16.43 -25.76 3.05
N PRO A 3 -15.25 -26.35 2.75
CA PRO A 3 -14.15 -25.64 2.08
C PRO A 3 -14.57 -24.99 0.75
N ALA A 4 -15.59 -25.54 0.08
CA ALA A 4 -16.17 -24.98 -1.13
C ALA A 4 -16.97 -23.68 -0.87
N ASP A 5 -17.61 -23.56 0.29
CA ASP A 5 -18.36 -22.35 0.69
C ASP A 5 -17.43 -21.18 1.02
N ALA A 6 -16.28 -21.47 1.65
CA ALA A 6 -15.24 -20.48 1.95
C ALA A 6 -14.57 -19.93 0.68
N MET A 7 -14.36 -20.79 -0.31
CA MET A 7 -13.80 -20.41 -1.61
C MET A 7 -14.80 -19.59 -2.45
N GLY A 8 -16.10 -19.89 -2.34
CA GLY A 8 -17.17 -19.09 -2.95
C GLY A 8 -17.27 -17.67 -2.36
N HIS A 9 -17.08 -17.51 -1.04
CA HIS A 9 -17.04 -16.19 -0.39
C HIS A 9 -15.78 -15.40 -0.73
N ALA A 10 -14.62 -16.04 -0.82
CA ALA A 10 -13.38 -15.38 -1.23
C ALA A 10 -13.47 -14.85 -2.67
N VAL A 11 -14.01 -15.65 -3.60
CA VAL A 11 -14.22 -15.23 -4.99
C VAL A 11 -15.26 -14.11 -5.09
N ALA A 12 -16.32 -14.14 -4.28
CA ALA A 12 -17.32 -13.07 -4.22
C ALA A 12 -16.74 -11.77 -3.62
N ALA A 13 -15.87 -11.85 -2.61
CA ALA A 13 -15.18 -10.70 -2.03
C ALA A 13 -14.16 -10.09 -3.00
N VAL A 14 -13.45 -10.92 -3.77
CA VAL A 14 -12.55 -10.47 -4.85
C VAL A 14 -13.32 -9.85 -6.01
N ALA A 15 -14.46 -10.44 -6.41
CA ALA A 15 -15.33 -9.87 -7.45
C ALA A 15 -16.03 -8.58 -7.00
N ALA A 16 -16.36 -8.45 -5.71
CA ALA A 16 -16.86 -7.22 -5.11
C ALA A 16 -15.75 -6.14 -5.01
N GLY A 17 -14.51 -6.54 -4.69
CA GLY A 17 -13.32 -5.70 -4.77
C GLY A 17 -13.09 -5.15 -6.18
N LEU A 18 -13.15 -6.01 -7.20
CA LEU A 18 -13.02 -5.63 -8.61
C LEU A 18 -14.17 -4.78 -9.16
N ARG A 19 -15.38 -4.86 -8.57
CA ARG A 19 -16.48 -3.93 -8.89
C ARG A 19 -16.35 -2.60 -8.18
N LYS A 20 -15.88 -2.61 -6.93
CA LYS A 20 -15.53 -1.40 -6.17
C LYS A 20 -14.35 -0.67 -6.83
N ASP A 21 -13.44 -1.40 -7.48
CA ASP A 21 -12.40 -0.85 -8.34
C ASP A 21 -12.97 -0.05 -9.50
N ARG A 22 -14.18 -0.33 -10.02
CA ARG A 22 -14.73 0.49 -11.12
C ARG A 22 -15.17 1.89 -10.69
N GLU A 23 -15.60 2.05 -9.44
CA GLU A 23 -15.91 3.35 -8.83
C GLU A 23 -14.66 4.03 -8.26
N GLY A 24 -13.72 3.26 -7.67
CA GLY A 24 -12.41 3.75 -7.25
C GLY A 24 -11.51 4.19 -8.42
N LEU A 25 -11.56 3.47 -9.54
CA LEU A 25 -11.00 3.89 -10.83
C LEU A 25 -11.75 5.09 -11.39
N GLY A 26 -13.03 5.29 -11.06
CA GLY A 26 -13.80 6.49 -11.40
C GLY A 26 -13.29 7.75 -10.68
N VAL A 27 -12.74 7.59 -9.47
CA VAL A 27 -12.03 8.67 -8.76
C VAL A 27 -10.68 8.92 -9.43
N LEU A 28 -9.93 7.87 -9.79
CA LEU A 28 -8.66 7.99 -10.54
C LEU A 28 -8.85 8.65 -11.93
N LEU A 29 -9.99 8.40 -12.59
CA LEU A 29 -10.33 9.00 -13.89
C LEU A 29 -10.73 10.48 -13.80
N ASN A 30 -11.09 10.98 -12.60
CA ASN A 30 -11.40 12.38 -12.32
C ASN A 30 -10.29 13.08 -11.49
N MET A 31 -9.22 12.37 -11.17
CA MET A 31 -8.10 12.84 -10.37
C MET A 31 -7.20 13.72 -11.24
N THR A 32 -6.78 14.87 -10.71
CA THR A 32 -5.75 15.65 -11.40
C THR A 32 -4.40 14.93 -11.29
N PRO A 33 -3.45 15.17 -12.20
CA PRO A 33 -2.11 14.61 -12.06
C PRO A 33 -1.45 14.92 -10.72
N ASP A 34 -1.70 16.11 -10.16
CA ASP A 34 -1.15 16.55 -8.87
C ASP A 34 -1.75 15.72 -7.71
N ASP A 35 -3.08 15.55 -7.68
CA ASP A 35 -3.75 14.69 -6.68
C ASP A 35 -3.22 13.25 -6.73
N ALA A 36 -2.92 12.74 -7.93
CA ALA A 36 -2.42 11.39 -8.10
C ALA A 36 -0.97 11.22 -7.60
N VAL A 37 -0.16 12.27 -7.74
CA VAL A 37 1.19 12.34 -7.17
C VAL A 37 1.13 12.39 -5.65
N ASP A 38 0.25 13.20 -5.07
CA ASP A 38 0.08 13.31 -3.61
C ASP A 38 -0.38 11.98 -3.00
N VAL A 39 -1.37 11.33 -3.62
CA VAL A 39 -1.83 10.00 -3.19
C VAL A 39 -0.72 8.95 -3.30
N ALA A 40 0.06 8.97 -4.38
CA ALA A 40 1.19 8.07 -4.55
C ALA A 40 2.28 8.33 -3.50
N GLY A 41 2.56 9.59 -3.17
CA GLY A 41 3.49 10.00 -2.11
C GLY A 41 3.06 9.46 -0.74
N GLY A 42 1.81 9.70 -0.35
CA GLY A 42 1.25 9.17 0.90
C GLY A 42 1.27 7.63 0.96
N MET A 43 1.04 6.94 -0.16
CA MET A 43 1.17 5.48 -0.25
C MET A 43 2.61 5.00 -0.08
N VAL A 44 3.61 5.72 -0.60
CA VAL A 44 5.03 5.40 -0.36
C VAL A 44 5.38 5.56 1.11
N ASP A 45 4.94 6.63 1.76
CA ASP A 45 5.18 6.87 3.19
C ASP A 45 4.54 5.79 4.07
N LEU A 46 3.32 5.38 3.71
CA LEU A 46 2.62 4.27 4.36
C LEU A 46 3.40 2.95 4.21
N VAL A 47 3.81 2.61 2.98
CA VAL A 47 4.63 1.41 2.71
C VAL A 47 5.92 1.45 3.52
N GLY A 48 6.62 2.59 3.55
CA GLY A 48 7.85 2.76 4.30
C GLY A 48 7.65 2.58 5.81
N THR A 49 6.55 3.11 6.35
CA THR A 49 6.19 2.95 7.77
C THR A 49 5.90 1.50 8.12
N LEU A 50 5.04 0.82 7.36
CA LEU A 50 4.71 -0.58 7.58
C LEU A 50 5.95 -1.48 7.40
N ALA A 51 6.79 -1.20 6.40
CA ALA A 51 8.02 -1.94 6.18
C ALA A 51 9.02 -1.79 7.32
N ARG A 52 9.12 -0.61 7.94
CA ARG A 52 9.91 -0.40 9.16
C ARG A 52 9.37 -1.24 10.32
N ILE A 53 8.05 -1.22 10.52
CA ILE A 53 7.41 -2.00 11.59
C ILE A 53 7.65 -3.50 11.41
N VAL A 54 7.45 -4.03 10.19
CA VAL A 54 7.76 -5.44 9.87
C VAL A 54 9.26 -5.70 10.05
N GLY A 55 10.10 -4.79 9.57
CA GLY A 55 11.54 -4.87 9.67
C GLY A 55 12.04 -5.01 11.11
N ASP A 56 11.60 -4.12 12.00
CA ASP A 56 11.96 -4.15 13.42
C ASP A 56 11.51 -5.44 14.11
N ARG A 57 10.42 -6.07 13.64
CA ARG A 57 9.87 -7.32 14.19
C ARG A 57 10.55 -8.56 13.67
N GLU A 58 10.92 -8.57 12.39
CA GLU A 58 11.52 -9.71 11.71
C GLU A 58 13.05 -9.64 11.61
N ASP A 59 13.67 -8.64 12.24
CA ASP A 59 15.11 -8.32 12.16
C ASP A 59 15.55 -8.13 10.69
N ARG A 60 14.78 -7.34 9.96
CA ARG A 60 14.97 -7.02 8.53
C ARG A 60 15.02 -5.52 8.31
N THR A 61 15.72 -5.11 7.27
CA THR A 61 15.65 -3.75 6.77
C THR A 61 14.31 -3.50 6.06
N PRO A 62 13.85 -2.23 5.95
CA PRO A 62 12.66 -1.90 5.16
C PRO A 62 12.74 -2.37 3.71
N THR A 63 13.95 -2.35 3.12
CA THR A 63 14.19 -2.84 1.75
C THR A 63 13.93 -4.34 1.65
N GLU A 64 14.39 -5.13 2.63
CA GLU A 64 14.17 -6.57 2.66
C GLU A 64 12.69 -6.91 2.89
N ALA A 65 12.01 -6.18 3.78
CA ALA A 65 10.58 -6.35 4.04
C ALA A 65 9.74 -6.07 2.77
N ILE A 66 10.01 -4.97 2.08
CA ILE A 66 9.33 -4.62 0.81
C ILE A 66 9.62 -5.66 -0.28
N THR A 67 10.87 -6.11 -0.39
CA THR A 67 11.28 -7.12 -1.37
C THR A 67 10.55 -8.44 -1.12
N ALA A 68 10.47 -8.87 0.14
CA ALA A 68 9.75 -10.08 0.53
C ALA A 68 8.25 -9.97 0.24
N ALA A 69 7.64 -8.82 0.54
CA ALA A 69 6.21 -8.58 0.27
C ALA A 69 5.87 -8.60 -1.24
N ALA A 70 6.82 -8.15 -2.09
CA ALA A 70 6.67 -8.13 -3.53
C ALA A 70 7.06 -9.44 -4.23
N ALA A 71 7.72 -10.38 -3.54
CA ALA A 71 8.22 -11.61 -4.13
C ALA A 71 7.09 -12.46 -4.73
N GLY A 72 7.27 -12.92 -5.97
CA GLY A 72 6.30 -13.75 -6.68
C GLY A 72 5.00 -13.04 -7.08
N ARG A 73 4.94 -11.70 -6.96
CA ARG A 73 3.82 -10.87 -7.43
C ARG A 73 4.02 -10.48 -8.89
N SER A 74 3.01 -9.82 -9.46
CA SER A 74 3.05 -9.34 -10.85
C SER A 74 4.23 -8.39 -11.08
N ASP A 75 4.69 -8.32 -12.33
CA ASP A 75 5.78 -7.42 -12.74
C ASP A 75 5.51 -5.95 -12.36
N LEU A 76 4.24 -5.54 -12.36
CA LEU A 76 3.83 -4.20 -11.92
C LEU A 76 4.17 -3.98 -10.43
N VAL A 77 3.78 -4.91 -9.55
CA VAL A 77 4.05 -4.81 -8.10
C VAL A 77 5.55 -4.84 -7.83
N GLN A 78 6.31 -5.65 -8.56
CA GLN A 78 7.78 -5.69 -8.42
C GLN A 78 8.46 -4.38 -8.85
N LYS A 79 7.96 -3.75 -9.93
CA LYS A 79 8.42 -2.42 -10.35
C LYS A 79 8.07 -1.35 -9.31
N MET A 80 6.88 -1.42 -8.71
CA MET A 80 6.45 -0.48 -7.67
C MET A 80 7.21 -0.66 -6.36
N ALA A 81 7.55 -1.90 -5.98
CA ALA A 81 8.45 -2.17 -4.86
C ALA A 81 9.83 -1.56 -5.10
N SER A 82 10.37 -1.70 -6.32
CA SER A 82 11.64 -1.07 -6.71
C SER A 82 11.56 0.46 -6.68
N PHE A 83 10.42 1.04 -7.06
CA PHE A 83 10.16 2.47 -6.96
C PHE A 83 10.12 2.92 -5.49
N ALA A 84 9.32 2.28 -4.65
CA ALA A 84 9.21 2.58 -3.22
C ALA A 84 10.58 2.47 -2.52
N ILE A 85 11.35 1.42 -2.78
CA ILE A 85 12.73 1.26 -2.27
C ILE A 85 13.63 2.40 -2.75
N GLY A 86 13.53 2.81 -4.02
CA GLY A 86 14.32 3.92 -4.57
C GLY A 86 14.01 5.26 -3.91
N VAL A 87 12.72 5.53 -3.65
CA VAL A 87 12.27 6.73 -2.95
C VAL A 87 12.70 6.71 -1.48
N ILE A 88 12.49 5.59 -0.78
CA ILE A 88 12.92 5.40 0.62
C ILE A 88 14.45 5.59 0.75
N ASN A 89 15.21 5.07 -0.21
CA ASN A 89 16.67 5.20 -0.24
C ASN A 89 17.15 6.52 -0.89
N SER A 90 16.23 7.44 -1.20
CA SER A 90 16.50 8.83 -1.59
C SER A 90 17.23 9.03 -2.94
N ASP A 91 16.96 8.20 -3.96
CA ASP A 91 17.26 8.55 -5.35
C ASP A 91 15.97 8.87 -6.14
N PRO A 92 15.48 10.14 -6.10
CA PRO A 92 14.25 10.56 -6.76
C PRO A 92 14.37 10.63 -8.29
N THR A 93 15.53 10.31 -8.87
CA THR A 93 15.78 10.47 -10.31
C THR A 93 15.25 9.33 -11.18
N ARG A 94 14.68 8.27 -10.59
CA ARG A 94 14.04 7.19 -11.36
C ARG A 94 12.67 7.63 -11.89
N SER A 95 12.78 8.34 -13.01
CA SER A 95 11.80 8.61 -14.05
C SER A 95 10.68 7.57 -14.11
N THR A 96 9.44 8.01 -13.96
CA THR A 96 8.28 7.16 -14.22
C THR A 96 7.46 7.74 -15.36
N THR A 97 7.67 7.15 -16.54
CA THR A 97 6.67 7.09 -17.62
C THR A 97 5.53 6.11 -17.26
N VAL A 98 5.14 6.03 -15.99
CA VAL A 98 4.16 5.07 -15.45
C VAL A 98 2.89 5.84 -15.14
N ASP A 99 1.73 5.28 -15.50
CA ASP A 99 0.44 5.89 -15.19
C ASP A 99 0.26 5.98 -13.67
N ALA A 100 -0.16 7.14 -13.17
CA ALA A 100 -0.35 7.35 -11.74
C ALA A 100 -1.37 6.36 -11.15
N SER A 101 -2.35 5.92 -11.93
CA SER A 101 -3.31 4.88 -11.54
C SER A 101 -2.62 3.54 -11.25
N ASP A 102 -1.67 3.15 -12.10
CA ASP A 102 -0.90 1.91 -11.92
C ASP A 102 0.03 1.99 -10.69
N VAL A 103 0.59 3.18 -10.44
CA VAL A 103 1.42 3.45 -9.25
C VAL A 103 0.58 3.32 -7.98
N ILE A 104 -0.58 3.96 -7.93
CA ILE A 104 -1.48 3.94 -6.77
C ILE A 104 -1.96 2.51 -6.47
N VAL A 105 -2.41 1.77 -7.50
CA VAL A 105 -2.87 0.39 -7.34
C VAL A 105 -1.74 -0.53 -6.86
N GLY A 106 -0.56 -0.41 -7.46
CA GLY A 106 0.59 -1.25 -7.09
C GLY A 106 1.11 -0.98 -5.67
N LEU A 107 1.19 0.29 -5.27
CA LEU A 107 1.58 0.67 -3.90
C LEU A 107 0.52 0.27 -2.89
N GLY A 108 -0.77 0.42 -3.20
CA GLY A 108 -1.86 -0.03 -2.33
C GLY A 108 -1.84 -1.54 -2.09
N ALA A 109 -1.56 -2.34 -3.13
CA ALA A 109 -1.40 -3.79 -2.99
C ALA A 109 -0.21 -4.17 -2.10
N LEU A 110 0.90 -3.42 -2.21
CA LEU A 110 2.09 -3.60 -1.38
C LEU A 110 1.82 -3.22 0.09
N ALA A 111 1.20 -2.06 0.33
CA ALA A 111 0.79 -1.61 1.65
C ALA A 111 -0.14 -2.61 2.34
N GLY A 112 -1.13 -3.14 1.61
CA GLY A 112 -2.04 -4.16 2.11
C GLY A 112 -1.33 -5.41 2.61
N ARG A 113 -0.26 -5.86 1.93
CA ARG A 113 0.51 -7.03 2.37
C ARG A 113 1.39 -6.79 3.58
N LEU A 114 2.02 -5.63 3.67
CA LEU A 114 2.77 -5.27 4.87
C LEU A 114 1.82 -5.08 6.07
N ALA A 115 0.63 -4.51 5.83
CA ALA A 115 -0.41 -4.38 6.84
C ALA A 115 -0.91 -5.74 7.34
N GLU A 116 -1.10 -6.72 6.46
CA GLU A 116 -1.44 -8.09 6.85
C GLU A 116 -0.39 -8.72 7.76
N GLN A 117 0.89 -8.59 7.41
CA GLN A 117 1.98 -9.08 8.25
C GLN A 117 1.98 -8.41 9.63
N VAL A 118 1.76 -7.10 9.69
CA VAL A 118 1.65 -6.38 10.97
C VAL A 118 0.42 -6.83 11.78
N ALA A 119 -0.73 -6.94 11.13
CA ALA A 119 -1.98 -7.37 11.73
C ALA A 119 -1.89 -8.78 12.35
N GLU A 120 -1.20 -9.71 11.70
CA GLU A 120 -0.92 -11.05 12.25
C GLU A 120 -0.19 -10.96 13.60
N TYR A 121 0.74 -10.02 13.77
CA TYR A 121 1.44 -9.83 15.04
C TYR A 121 0.60 -9.13 16.10
N GLU A 122 -0.25 -8.18 15.70
CA GLU A 122 -1.04 -7.35 16.62
C GLU A 122 -2.39 -7.98 17.00
N GLY A 123 -2.81 -9.05 16.32
CA GLY A 123 -4.12 -9.67 16.51
C GLY A 123 -5.29 -8.77 16.09
N GLU A 124 -5.00 -7.76 15.27
CA GLU A 124 -5.93 -6.77 14.72
C GLU A 124 -6.24 -7.13 13.26
N SER A 125 -7.32 -6.61 12.67
CA SER A 125 -7.52 -6.76 11.23
C SER A 125 -6.63 -5.78 10.43
N PRO A 126 -6.19 -6.15 9.20
CA PRO A 126 -5.38 -5.25 8.36
C PRO A 126 -6.08 -3.93 8.03
N LEU A 127 -7.41 -3.93 7.95
CA LEU A 127 -8.21 -2.74 7.67
C LEU A 127 -8.24 -1.77 8.85
N GLU A 128 -8.35 -2.28 10.08
CA GLU A 128 -8.30 -1.44 11.29
C GLU A 128 -6.91 -0.83 11.47
N LEU A 129 -5.86 -1.61 11.24
CA LEU A 129 -4.47 -1.12 11.24
C LEU A 129 -4.27 0.00 10.21
N LEU A 130 -4.70 -0.21 8.96
CA LEU A 130 -4.58 0.80 7.90
C LEU A 130 -5.41 2.06 8.22
N GLY A 131 -6.61 1.89 8.80
CA GLY A 131 -7.44 3.01 9.25
C GLY A 131 -6.78 3.82 10.37
N ARG A 132 -6.16 3.15 11.33
CA ARG A 132 -5.40 3.78 12.42
C ARG A 132 -4.19 4.54 11.92
N ILE A 133 -3.40 3.93 11.03
CA ILE A 133 -2.23 4.59 10.43
C ILE A 133 -2.68 5.77 9.57
N GLY A 134 -3.70 5.60 8.72
CA GLY A 134 -4.24 6.67 7.89
C GLY A 134 -4.77 7.86 8.69
N THR A 135 -5.42 7.59 9.83
CA THR A 135 -5.89 8.65 10.75
C THR A 135 -4.70 9.34 11.42
N GLY A 136 -3.70 8.58 11.88
CA GLY A 136 -2.48 9.14 12.46
C GLY A 136 -1.67 10.01 11.49
N VAL A 137 -1.63 9.65 10.20
CA VAL A 137 -1.00 10.48 9.16
C VAL A 137 -1.78 11.77 8.93
N ALA A 138 -3.12 11.70 8.84
CA ALA A 138 -3.95 12.90 8.70
C ALA A 138 -3.84 13.84 9.91
N GLU A 139 -3.70 13.31 11.13
CA GLU A 139 -3.46 14.08 12.35
C GLU A 139 -2.07 14.74 12.37
N LEU A 140 -1.05 14.09 11.78
CA LEU A 140 0.30 14.66 11.63
C LEU A 140 0.36 15.75 10.56
N GLU A 141 -0.40 15.62 9.46
CA GLU A 141 -0.51 16.66 8.43
C GLU A 141 -1.31 17.88 8.90
N ALA A 142 -2.29 17.67 9.79
CA ALA A 142 -3.05 18.75 10.43
C ALA A 142 -2.27 19.46 11.56
N PHE A 143 -1.09 18.95 11.93
CA PHE A 143 -0.25 19.56 12.96
C PHE A 143 0.56 20.72 12.37
N GLU A 144 0.03 21.95 12.51
CA GLU A 144 0.86 23.15 12.36
C GLU A 144 1.84 23.23 13.54
N PRO A 145 3.17 23.22 13.30
CA PRO A 145 4.13 23.39 14.39
C PRO A 145 3.99 24.79 15.00
N PRO A 146 4.07 24.93 16.34
CA PRO A 146 3.99 26.23 16.98
C PRO A 146 5.19 27.11 16.59
N GLU A 147 4.91 28.40 16.35
CA GLU A 147 5.89 29.46 16.00
C GLU A 147 7.04 29.62 17.02
#